data_AF-A0A8C2LWR3-F1
#
_entry.id   AF-A0A8C2LWR3-F1
#
_cell.length_a   1.000
_cell.length_b   1.000
_cell.length_c   1.000
_cell.angle_alpha   90.00
_cell.angle_beta   90.00
_cell.angle_gamma   90.00
#
_symmetry.space_group_name_H-M   'P 1'
#
loop_
_entity.id
_entity.type
_entity.pdbx_description
1 polymer ?
#
loop_
_entity_poly.entity_id
_entity_poly.type
_entity_poly.pdbx_seq_one_letter_code
_entity_poly.pdbx_strand_id
1 'polypeptide(L)' 'MPIVTRRLRDPDINPCLSESDASTRCMDENNYDRERCSNYFLKYKNCRRFWG' A
#
# COMPACT_ATOMS: atom_id res chain seq x y z
N MET A 1 17.52 3.01 15.26
CA MET A 1 16.29 2.90 14.44
C MET A 1 16.25 4.11 13.52
N PRO A 2 16.35 3.96 12.19
CA PRO A 2 16.54 5.11 11.30
C PRO A 2 15.24 5.91 11.17
N ILE A 3 15.33 7.23 11.37
CA ILE A 3 14.24 8.21 11.36
C ILE A 3 13.47 8.22 10.02
N VAL A 4 14.08 7.69 8.95
CA VAL A 4 13.53 7.64 7.58
C VAL A 4 12.26 6.79 7.48
N THR A 5 12.13 5.73 8.29
CA THR A 5 10.94 4.85 8.24
C THR A 5 9.67 5.49 8.79
N ARG A 6 9.80 6.56 9.60
CA ARG A 6 8.64 7.30 10.15
C ARG A 6 7.96 8.17 9.11
N ARG A 7 8.71 8.90 8.28
CA ARG A 7 8.15 9.75 7.20
C ARG A 7 7.44 8.95 6.12
N LEU A 8 7.89 7.73 5.84
CA LEU A 8 7.26 6.85 4.85
C LEU A 8 5.91 6.31 5.31
N ARG A 9 5.63 6.30 6.63
CA ARG A 9 4.35 5.89 7.22
C ARG A 9 3.46 7.06 7.63
N ASP A 10 3.85 8.28 7.26
CA ASP A 10 3.06 9.46 7.54
C ASP A 10 1.90 9.52 6.54
N PRO A 11 0.63 9.40 6.99
CA PRO A 11 -0.53 9.40 6.10
C PRO A 11 -0.63 10.68 5.28
N ASP A 12 -0.13 11.79 5.82
CA ASP A 12 -0.09 13.11 5.16
C ASP A 12 0.98 13.19 4.05
N ILE A 13 2.02 12.36 4.10
CA ILE A 13 3.10 12.33 3.09
C ILE A 13 2.84 11.25 2.03
N ASN A 14 2.21 10.14 2.43
CA ASN A 14 1.84 9.05 1.53
C ASN A 14 0.36 8.68 1.72
N PRO A 15 -0.57 9.38 1.06
CA PRO A 15 -2.00 9.07 1.15
C PRO A 15 -2.34 7.66 0.62
N CYS A 16 -1.42 7.03 -0.12
CA CYS A 16 -1.55 5.67 -0.63
C CYS A 16 -0.95 4.60 0.30
N LEU A 17 -0.53 4.99 1.51
CA LEU A 17 0.03 4.08 2.50
C LEU A 17 -0.97 2.98 2.89
N SER A 18 -2.24 3.34 3.13
CA SER A 18 -3.28 2.39 3.52
C SER A 18 -3.49 1.30 2.46
N GLU A 19 -3.46 1.68 1.18
CA GLU A 19 -3.62 0.72 0.07
C GLU A 19 -2.37 -0.14 -0.14
N SER A 20 -1.18 0.42 0.10
CA SER A 20 0.08 -0.35 0.14
C SER A 20 0.10 -1.34 1.30
N ASP A 21 -0.32 -0.95 2.50
CA ASP A 21 -0.41 -1.85 3.65
C ASP A 21 -1.44 -2.95 3.40
N ALA A 22 -2.63 -2.59 2.89
CA ALA A 22 -3.68 -3.54 2.58
C ALA A 22 -3.27 -4.56 1.50
N SER A 23 -2.59 -4.13 0.44
CA SER A 23 -2.06 -5.05 -0.59
C SER A 23 -0.97 -5.97 -0.04
N THR A 24 -0.10 -5.46 0.84
CA THR A 24 0.94 -6.25 1.50
C THR A 24 0.32 -7.29 2.44
N ARG A 25 -0.68 -6.90 3.24
CA ARG A 25 -1.40 -7.80 4.14
C ARG A 25 -2.17 -8.87 3.39
N CYS A 26 -2.85 -8.49 2.32
CA CYS A 26 -3.54 -9.46 1.46
C CYS A 26 -2.57 -10.51 0.90
N MET A 27 -1.38 -10.09 0.47
CA MET A 27 -0.36 -11.02 -0.02
C MET A 27 0.10 -11.98 1.08
N ASP A 28 0.34 -11.47 2.29
CA ASP A 28 0.74 -12.30 3.44
C ASP A 28 -0.32 -13.36 3.78
N GLU A 29 -1.59 -12.97 3.81
CA GLU A 29 -2.72 -13.87 4.12
C GLU A 29 -3.03 -14.87 2.99
N ASN A 30 -2.71 -14.53 1.74
CA ASN A 30 -3.04 -15.35 0.57
C ASN A 30 -1.82 -16.09 -0.01
N ASN A 31 -0.76 -16.33 0.78
CA ASN A 31 0.46 -17.00 0.30
C ASN A 31 1.08 -16.34 -0.95
N TYR A 32 1.05 -15.00 -1.00
CA TYR A 32 1.53 -14.17 -2.10
C TYR A 32 0.78 -14.37 -3.43
N ASP A 33 -0.48 -14.85 -3.37
CA ASP A 33 -1.37 -14.91 -4.52
C ASP A 33 -1.82 -13.50 -4.94
N ARG A 34 -1.20 -13.01 -6.02
CA ARG A 34 -1.46 -11.68 -6.58
C ARG A 34 -2.84 -11.55 -7.18
N GLU A 35 -3.42 -12.64 -7.70
CA GLU A 35 -4.73 -12.58 -8.35
C GLU A 35 -5.81 -12.23 -7.34
N ARG A 36 -5.75 -12.84 -6.15
CA ARG A 36 -6.66 -12.54 -5.03
C ARG A 36 -6.52 -11.11 -4.53
N CYS A 37 -5.33 -10.53 -4.64
CA CYS A 37 -5.04 -9.17 -4.18
C CYS A 37 -5.16 -8.09 -5.26
N SER A 38 -5.59 -8.44 -6.47
CA SER A 38 -5.70 -7.51 -7.62
C SER A 38 -6.50 -6.25 -7.32
N ASN A 39 -7.55 -6.35 -6.50
CA ASN A 39 -8.37 -5.20 -6.10
C ASN A 39 -7.58 -4.19 -5.26
N TYR A 40 -6.78 -4.65 -4.30
CA TYR A 40 -5.92 -3.78 -3.49
C TYR A 40 -4.85 -3.08 -4.35
N PHE A 41 -4.27 -3.80 -5.31
CA PHE A 41 -3.34 -3.19 -6.26
C PHE A 41 -4.02 -2.15 -7.16
N LEU A 42 -5.26 -2.37 -7.57
CA LEU A 42 -6.03 -1.40 -8.35
C LEU A 42 -6.30 -0.13 -7.52
N LYS A 43 -6.69 -0.28 -6.26
CA LYS A 43 -6.88 0.87 -5.36
C LYS A 43 -5.59 1.64 -5.12
N TYR A 44 -4.47 0.96 -4.91
CA TYR A 44 -3.16 1.61 -4.79
C TYR A 44 -2.81 2.40 -6.07
N LYS A 45 -3.02 1.82 -7.25
CA LYS A 45 -2.83 2.52 -8.54
C LYS A 45 -3.75 3.73 -8.69
N ASN A 46 -5.02 3.61 -8.31
CA ASN A 46 -5.98 4.71 -8.35
C ASN A 46 -5.57 5.85 -7.41
N CYS A 47 -5.14 5.52 -6.19
CA CYS A 47 -4.62 6.49 -5.24
C CYS A 47 -3.39 7.22 -5.82
N ARG A 48 -2.41 6.48 -6.33
CA ARG A 48 -1.21 7.06 -6.97
C ARG A 48 -1.54 7.90 -8.19
N ARG A 49 -2.63 7.60 -8.91
CA ARG A 49 -3.10 8.39 -10.05
C ARG A 49 -3.81 9.68 -9.64
N PHE A 50 -4.51 9.66 -8.50
CA PHE A 50 -5.23 10.82 -7.99
C PHE A 50 -4.32 11.80 -7.25
N TRP A 51 -3.32 11.27 -6.52
CA TRP A 51 -2.40 12.05 -5.68
C TRP A 51 -0.99 12.23 -6.29
N GLY A 52 -0.73 11.71 -7.48
CA GLY A 52 0.58 11.66 -8.13
C GLY A 52 0.94 12.89 -8.93
#